data_AF-I3UD29-F1
#
_entry.id   AF-I3UD29-F1
#
_cell.length_a   1.000
_cell.length_b   1.000
_cell.length_c   1.000
_cell.angle_alpha   90.00
_cell.angle_beta   90.00
_cell.angle_gamma   90.00
#
_symmetry.space_group_name_H-M   'P 1'
#
loop_
_entity.id
_entity.type
_entity.pdbx_description
1 polymer ?
#
loop_
_entity_poly.entity_id
_entity_poly.type
_entity_poly.pdbx_seq_one_letter_code
_entity_poly.pdbx_strand_id
1 'polypeptide(L)'
;MTHPASREHARSVCNALSVPWERPAIFDAIETDQVFACAFARLLLWTDARRLPALGDQSGAWDCYDWNWRPGQPHPETWPKFYQQALKFVQG
;
A
#
# COMPACT_ATOMS: atom_id res chain seq x y z
N MET A 1 3.06 5.17 12.84
CA MET A 1 4.24 5.57 13.66
C MET A 1 4.50 4.65 14.86
N THR A 2 3.50 4.06 15.51
CA THR A 2 3.70 3.23 16.72
C THR A 2 3.60 1.72 16.50
N HIS A 3 2.97 1.28 15.41
CA HIS A 3 2.81 -0.15 15.14
C HIS A 3 4.17 -0.82 14.85
N PRO A 4 4.55 -1.90 15.57
CA PRO A 4 5.89 -2.46 15.48
C PRO A 4 6.23 -2.98 14.09
N ALA A 5 5.27 -3.58 13.38
CA ALA A 5 5.51 -4.17 12.07
C ALA A 5 5.68 -3.15 10.94
N SER A 6 5.20 -1.90 11.09
CA SER A 6 5.25 -0.89 10.03
C SER A 6 6.05 0.36 10.39
N ARG A 7 6.47 0.54 11.65
CA ARG A 7 7.19 1.73 12.11
C ARG A 7 8.49 1.97 11.35
N GLU A 8 9.35 0.96 11.24
CA GLU A 8 10.64 1.15 10.57
C GLU A 8 10.48 1.36 9.05
N HIS A 9 9.49 0.71 8.43
CA HIS A 9 9.14 0.96 7.04
C HIS A 9 8.63 2.39 6.82
N ALA A 10 7.74 2.88 7.70
CA ALA A 10 7.27 4.28 7.66
C ALA A 10 8.43 5.27 7.79
N ARG A 11 9.37 5.02 8.71
CA ARG A 11 10.56 5.87 8.88
C ARG A 11 11.46 5.84 7.64
N SER A 12 11.64 4.67 7.02
CA SER A 12 12.40 4.54 5.78
C SER A 12 11.77 5.34 4.63
N VAL A 13 10.44 5.35 4.52
CA VAL A 13 9.72 6.15 3.51
C VAL A 13 9.92 7.65 3.76
N CYS A 14 9.77 8.10 5.01
CA CYS A 14 10.06 9.48 5.42
C CYS A 14 11.48 9.92 5.02
N ASN A 15 12.49 9.09 5.32
CA ASN A 15 13.87 9.39 4.95
C ASN A 15 14.07 9.44 3.42
N ALA A 16 13.49 8.50 2.68
CA ALA A 16 13.64 8.42 1.23
C ALA A 16 12.98 9.60 0.49
N LEU A 17 11.90 10.14 1.05
CA LEU A 17 11.11 11.23 0.46
C LEU A 17 11.33 12.57 1.16
N SER A 18 12.36 12.67 2.03
CA SER A 18 12.74 13.90 2.75
C SER A 18 11.60 14.52 3.59
N VAL A 19 10.73 13.68 4.16
CA VAL A 19 9.65 14.12 5.06
C VAL A 19 10.10 13.95 6.52
N PRO A 20 10.04 15.00 7.37
CA PRO A 20 10.35 14.88 8.79
C PRO A 20 9.55 13.77 9.50
N TRP A 21 10.17 13.09 10.46
CA TRP A 21 9.51 12.05 11.28
C TRP A 21 8.61 12.66 12.37
N GLU A 22 7.68 13.50 11.94
CA GLU A 22 6.77 14.25 12.81
C GLU A 22 5.34 14.06 12.30
N ARG A 23 4.41 13.89 13.24
CA ARG A 23 3.01 13.59 12.88
C ARG A 23 2.40 14.66 11.95
N PRO A 24 2.52 15.97 12.20
CA PRO A 24 1.99 16.99 11.30
C PRO A 24 2.60 16.92 9.89
N ALA A 25 3.94 16.87 9.79
CA ALA A 25 4.64 16.78 8.52
C ALA A 25 4.24 15.55 7.68
N ILE A 26 4.01 14.41 8.33
CA ILE A 26 3.53 13.20 7.65
C ILE A 26 2.12 13.38 7.09
N PHE A 27 1.20 13.99 7.86
CA PHE A 27 -0.16 14.24 7.39
C PHE A 27 -0.17 15.27 6.25
N ASP A 28 0.59 16.36 6.37
CA ASP A 28 0.74 17.38 5.32
C ASP A 28 1.31 16.77 4.02
N ALA A 29 2.30 15.87 4.14
CA ALA A 29 2.88 15.17 2.99
C ALA A 29 1.89 14.18 2.35
N ILE A 30 1.04 13.51 3.13
CA ILE A 30 0.00 12.62 2.57
C ILE A 30 -0.99 13.40 1.71
N GLU A 31 -1.30 14.65 2.05
CA GLU A 31 -2.24 15.48 1.29
C GLU A 31 -1.65 15.97 -0.04
N THR A 32 -0.33 16.18 -0.10
CA THR A 32 0.33 16.92 -1.20
C THR A 32 1.23 16.07 -2.08
N ASP A 33 1.87 15.03 -1.53
CA ASP A 33 2.76 14.13 -2.25
C ASP A 33 2.08 12.78 -2.50
N GLN A 34 1.68 12.57 -3.75
CA GLN A 34 1.01 11.34 -4.19
C GLN A 34 1.89 10.11 -4.04
N VAL A 35 3.21 10.22 -4.24
CA VAL A 35 4.14 9.10 -4.07
C VAL A 35 4.25 8.73 -2.60
N PHE A 36 4.38 9.72 -1.72
CA PHE A 36 4.40 9.53 -0.28
C PHE A 36 3.11 8.90 0.24
N ALA A 37 1.95 9.43 -0.17
CA ALA A 37 0.64 8.88 0.17
C ALA A 37 0.51 7.42 -0.28
N CYS A 38 0.92 7.11 -1.51
CA CYS A 38 0.87 5.76 -2.08
C CYS A 38 1.81 4.78 -1.34
N ALA A 39 2.97 5.26 -0.88
CA ALA A 39 3.90 4.46 -0.07
C ALA A 39 3.35 4.20 1.33
N PHE A 40 2.80 5.21 1.99
CA PHE A 40 2.18 5.07 3.32
C PHE A 40 0.97 4.15 3.29
N ALA A 41 0.14 4.23 2.25
CA ALA A 41 -1.00 3.34 2.08
C ALA A 41 -0.56 1.86 2.01
N ARG A 42 0.54 1.54 1.30
CA ARG A 42 1.10 0.18 1.23
C ARG A 42 1.55 -0.40 2.57
N LEU A 43 1.83 0.44 3.56
CA LEU A 43 2.23 -0.03 4.89
C LEU A 43 1.11 -0.80 5.61
N LEU A 44 -0.14 -0.71 5.14
CA LEU A 44 -1.26 -1.51 5.65
C LEU A 44 -1.00 -3.02 5.50
N LEU A 45 -0.24 -3.45 4.49
CA LEU A 45 0.13 -4.86 4.31
C LEU A 45 0.98 -5.41 5.46
N TRP A 46 1.77 -4.57 6.13
CA TRP A 46 2.57 -4.98 7.29
C TRP A 46 1.75 -5.03 8.58
N THR A 47 0.60 -4.37 8.61
CA THR A 47 -0.31 -4.37 9.77
C THR A 47 -1.39 -5.44 9.67
N ASP A 48 -1.62 -5.97 8.47
CA ASP A 48 -2.49 -7.11 8.24
C ASP A 48 -1.80 -8.41 8.68
N ALA A 49 -2.47 -9.18 9.53
CA ALA A 49 -1.95 -10.46 10.02
C ALA A 49 -2.15 -11.61 9.01
N ARG A 50 -2.98 -11.40 7.97
CA ARG A 50 -3.21 -12.41 6.93
C ARG A 50 -1.99 -12.53 6.04
N ARG A 51 -1.78 -13.72 5.48
CA ARG A 51 -0.72 -13.93 4.48
C ARG A 51 -1.10 -13.20 3.20
N LEU A 52 -0.08 -12.71 2.49
CA LEU A 52 -0.26 -12.21 1.14
C LEU A 52 -0.71 -13.36 0.22
N PRO A 53 -1.61 -13.09 -0.75
CA PRO A 53 -1.99 -14.04 -1.76
C PRO A 53 -0.79 -14.42 -2.64
N ALA A 54 -0.81 -15.63 -3.18
CA ALA A 54 0.25 -16.09 -4.07
C ALA A 54 0.26 -15.29 -5.38
N LEU A 55 1.42 -15.19 -6.03
CA LEU A 55 1.48 -14.65 -7.39
C LEU A 55 0.62 -15.52 -8.32
N GLY A 56 -0.26 -14.90 -9.09
CA GLY A 56 -1.24 -15.57 -9.94
C GLY A 56 -2.62 -15.75 -9.27
N ASP A 57 -2.74 -15.61 -7.95
CA ASP A 57 -4.04 -15.62 -7.27
C ASP A 57 -4.72 -14.23 -7.37
N GLN A 58 -5.40 -14.02 -8.51
CA GLN A 58 -6.08 -12.76 -8.80
C GLN A 58 -7.25 -12.48 -7.85
N SER A 59 -7.99 -13.51 -7.43
CA SER A 59 -9.14 -13.35 -6.55
C SER A 59 -8.70 -13.01 -5.13
N GLY A 60 -7.72 -13.76 -4.58
CA GLY A 60 -7.18 -13.46 -3.26
C GLY A 60 -6.51 -12.09 -3.21
N ALA A 61 -5.91 -11.63 -4.31
CA ALA A 61 -5.38 -10.27 -4.42
C ALA A 61 -6.48 -9.20 -4.42
N TRP A 62 -7.63 -9.46 -5.05
CA TRP A 62 -8.78 -8.55 -4.97
C TRP A 62 -9.30 -8.46 -3.55
N ASP A 63 -9.53 -9.60 -2.90
CA ASP A 63 -10.04 -9.62 -1.53
C ASP A 63 -9.06 -8.88 -0.60
N CYS A 64 -7.75 -9.11 -0.77
CA CYS A 64 -6.70 -8.42 -0.03
C CYS A 64 -6.73 -6.90 -0.20
N TYR A 65 -6.94 -6.45 -1.44
CA TYR A 65 -7.11 -5.03 -1.73
C TYR A 65 -8.37 -4.47 -1.05
N ASP A 66 -9.50 -5.17 -1.15
CA ASP A 66 -10.78 -4.72 -0.59
C ASP A 66 -10.74 -4.59 0.93
N TRP A 67 -10.29 -5.62 1.67
CA TRP A 67 -10.38 -5.56 3.14
C TRP A 67 -9.38 -4.60 3.77
N ASN A 68 -8.23 -4.35 3.12
CA ASN A 68 -7.20 -3.46 3.64
C ASN A 68 -7.47 -1.99 3.26
N TRP A 69 -7.91 -1.71 2.03
CA TRP A 69 -8.12 -0.33 1.56
C TRP A 69 -9.57 0.14 1.60
N ARG A 70 -10.53 -0.77 1.50
CA ARG A 70 -11.98 -0.48 1.50
C ARG A 70 -12.33 0.74 0.62
N PRO A 71 -11.96 0.70 -0.67
CA PRO A 71 -12.15 1.83 -1.56
C PRO A 71 -13.62 2.21 -1.63
N GLY A 72 -13.92 3.51 -1.61
CA GLY A 72 -15.30 4.00 -1.63
C GLY A 72 -16.08 3.57 -2.88
N GLN A 73 -15.40 3.45 -4.02
CA GLN A 73 -15.96 2.94 -5.27
C GLN A 73 -15.04 1.85 -5.84
N PRO A 74 -15.29 0.56 -5.55
CA PRO A 74 -14.51 -0.52 -6.12
C PRO A 74 -14.80 -0.69 -7.62
N HIS A 75 -13.77 -1.05 -8.39
CA HIS A 75 -13.82 -1.26 -9.84
C HIS A 75 -13.43 -2.70 -10.22
N PRO A 76 -14.18 -3.74 -9.78
CA PRO A 76 -13.84 -5.14 -10.02
C PRO A 76 -13.74 -5.50 -11.51
N GLU A 77 -14.43 -4.78 -12.38
CA GLU A 77 -14.42 -4.97 -13.83
C GLU A 77 -13.05 -4.67 -14.46
N THR A 78 -12.30 -3.70 -13.90
CA THR A 78 -10.97 -3.35 -14.41
C THR A 78 -9.84 -4.10 -13.72
N TRP A 79 -10.12 -4.71 -12.57
CA TRP A 79 -9.13 -5.44 -11.76
C TRP A 79 -8.34 -6.51 -12.53
N PRO A 80 -8.97 -7.41 -13.33
CA PRO A 80 -8.22 -8.47 -14.02
C PRO A 80 -7.10 -7.92 -14.90
N LYS A 81 -7.37 -6.83 -15.63
CA LYS A 81 -6.42 -6.19 -16.54
C LYS A 81 -5.22 -5.63 -15.77
N PHE A 82 -5.48 -4.86 -14.71
CA PHE A 82 -4.42 -4.22 -13.93
C PHE A 82 -3.63 -5.21 -13.09
N TYR A 83 -4.29 -6.26 -12.56
CA TYR A 83 -3.61 -7.36 -11.89
C TYR A 83 -2.62 -8.05 -12.83
N GLN A 84 -3.04 -8.38 -14.05
CA GLN A 84 -2.15 -9.03 -15.02
C GLN A 84 -0.96 -8.14 -15.40
N GLN A 85 -1.16 -6.83 -15.53
CA GLN A 85 -0.08 -5.88 -15.80
C GLN A 85 0.92 -5.82 -14.64
N ALA A 86 0.44 -5.78 -13.39
CA ALA A 86 1.28 -5.79 -12.20
C ALA A 86 2.03 -7.13 -12.04
N LEU A 87 1.37 -8.25 -12.30
CA LEU A 87 1.97 -9.57 -12.21
C LEU A 87 3.14 -9.72 -13.19
N LYS A 88 2.98 -9.26 -14.43
CA LYS A 88 4.08 -9.20 -15.41
C LYS A 88 5.26 -8.39 -14.86
N PHE A 89 5.00 -7.18 -14.38
CA PHE A 89 6.06 -6.33 -13.82
C PHE A 89 6.84 -7.00 -12.68
N VAL A 90 6.17 -7.78 -11.82
CA VAL A 90 6.83 -8.48 -10.71
C VAL A 90 7.61 -9.71 -11.19
N GLN A 91 7.18 -10.35 -12.27
CA GLN A 91 7.78 -11.58 -12.79
C GLN A 91 8.90 -11.35 -13.81
N GLY A 92 9.00 -10.15 -14.39
CA GLY A 92 9.97 -9.78 -15.44
C GLY A 92 9.41 -9.86 -16.84
#